data_AF-A0A124IY58-F1
#
_entry.id   AF-A0A124IY58-F1
#
_cell.length_a   1.000
_cell.length_b   1.000
_cell.length_c   1.000
_cell.angle_alpha   90.00
_cell.angle_beta   90.00
_cell.angle_gamma   90.00
#
_symmetry.space_group_name_H-M   'P 1'
#
loop_
_entity.id
_entity.type
_entity.pdbx_description
1 polymer ?
#
loop_
_entity_poly.entity_id
_entity_poly.type
_entity_poly.pdbx_seq_one_letter_code
_entity_poly.pdbx_strand_id
1 'polypeptide(L)'
;MLRDFRKNYQDFFQAEQAALSEYLIQAEVDSDVINEILDSGYYLQGDYVLEGFYYRSGQILKKQFVDIIKHAENGQLSEKTPTFKIRSISDAINILSTDPYYSRINDYISFRGQNKEFTTKRSFPHPIFSNKDGLERLILPGQWRQYFNEGVNPNSRPMSTGISPLSPQHFLADGLYYYGIDVADLKRKNIERYGFNHGPGDVEDFPDPESQEYAKRYRLKHKHEREIPLIEQHYGYPTVGLDVTFDIKTAIFFATHKFTLNKETLKATFRPIEGKSEGVLYLFRFSNPSLKKSDHLINTVHAFPHLPAIRPIKQSCSLPCFLSNYINEAAANIIGIFEIQDNFDFTDSLKPHELFPDPEEDPFYKALLELKRKNPEYFEDIAEYDFSL
;
A
#
# COMPACT_ATOMS: atom_id res chain seq x y z
N MET A 1 28.17 7.24 9.08
CA MET A 1 27.90 5.86 9.52
C MET A 1 26.84 5.30 8.56
N LEU A 2 27.21 4.36 7.69
CA LEU A 2 26.24 3.73 6.77
C LEU A 2 25.29 2.89 7.62
N ARG A 3 23.99 3.22 7.61
CA ARG A 3 22.98 2.48 8.37
C ARG A 3 22.75 1.12 7.72
N ASP A 4 22.79 0.04 8.49
CA ASP A 4 22.53 -1.32 7.98
C ASP A 4 21.02 -1.57 7.93
N PHE A 5 20.44 -1.45 6.75
CA PHE A 5 19.01 -1.67 6.52
C PHE A 5 18.59 -3.15 6.54
N ARG A 6 19.54 -4.09 6.72
CA ARG A 6 19.25 -5.51 6.90
C ARG A 6 18.75 -5.85 8.31
N LYS A 7 18.89 -4.91 9.25
CA LYS A 7 18.34 -5.04 10.60
C LYS A 7 16.81 -4.94 10.59
N ASN A 8 16.18 -5.55 11.59
CA ASN A 8 14.78 -5.23 11.90
C ASN A 8 14.68 -3.85 12.55
N TYR A 9 13.46 -3.33 12.66
CA TYR A 9 13.19 -2.00 13.20
C TYR A 9 13.72 -1.83 14.63
N GLN A 10 13.50 -2.82 15.51
CA GLN A 10 13.99 -2.78 16.89
C GLN A 10 15.52 -2.67 16.97
N ASP A 11 16.24 -3.52 16.24
CA ASP A 11 17.71 -3.54 16.20
C ASP A 11 18.30 -2.29 15.52
N PHE A 12 17.53 -1.67 14.64
CA PHE A 12 17.94 -0.47 13.92
C PHE A 12 17.90 0.78 14.83
N PHE A 13 16.91 0.88 15.71
CA PHE A 13 16.71 2.03 16.61
C PHE A 13 17.20 1.78 18.05
N GLN A 14 17.90 0.68 18.31
CA GLN A 14 18.32 0.29 19.66
C GLN A 14 19.11 1.39 20.40
N ALA A 15 19.99 2.13 19.71
CA ALA A 15 20.77 3.20 20.32
C ALA A 15 19.88 4.40 20.70
N GLU A 16 18.97 4.78 19.81
CA GLU A 16 17.98 5.83 20.05
C GLU A 16 16.96 5.46 21.15
N GLN A 17 16.64 4.16 21.28
CA GLN A 17 15.84 3.63 22.39
C GLN A 17 16.58 3.70 23.73
N ALA A 18 17.88 3.39 23.75
CA ALA A 18 18.71 3.55 24.95
C ALA A 18 18.75 5.02 25.41
N ALA A 19 18.93 5.95 24.47
CA ALA A 19 18.90 7.39 24.77
C ALA A 19 17.53 7.86 25.32
N LEU A 20 16.43 7.30 24.79
CA LEU A 20 15.09 7.57 25.34
C LEU A 20 14.97 7.05 26.78
N SER A 21 15.42 5.82 27.03
CA SER A 21 15.40 5.20 28.36
C SER A 21 16.15 6.06 29.39
N GLU A 22 17.38 6.47 29.09
CA GLU A 22 18.18 7.33 29.95
C GLU A 22 17.48 8.66 30.27
N TYR A 23 16.85 9.28 29.27
CA TYR A 23 16.10 10.51 29.45
C TYR A 23 14.87 10.32 30.36
N LEU A 24 14.12 9.23 30.18
CA LEU A 24 12.95 8.93 31.00
C LEU A 24 13.32 8.58 32.45
N ILE A 25 14.44 7.88 32.67
CA ILE A 25 15.00 7.62 34.02
C ILE A 25 15.35 8.95 34.72
N GLN A 26 16.03 9.87 34.03
CA GLN A 26 16.35 11.19 34.57
C GLN A 26 15.10 12.02 34.87
N ALA A 27 14.03 11.77 34.13
CA ALA A 27 12.73 12.38 34.35
C ALA A 27 11.90 11.65 35.43
N GLU A 28 12.46 10.66 36.15
CA GLU A 28 11.76 9.92 37.21
C GLU A 28 10.48 9.21 36.72
N VAL A 29 10.51 8.68 35.50
CA VAL A 29 9.44 7.80 34.99
C VAL A 29 9.65 6.38 35.52
N ASP A 30 8.56 5.71 35.90
CA ASP A 30 8.58 4.34 36.41
C ASP A 30 9.17 3.35 35.39
N SER A 31 9.95 2.38 35.87
CA SER A 31 10.64 1.42 35.00
C SER A 31 9.69 0.56 34.16
N ASP A 32 8.52 0.20 34.69
CA ASP A 32 7.55 -0.61 33.97
C ASP A 32 6.97 0.19 32.80
N VAL A 33 6.64 1.47 33.03
CA VAL A 33 6.19 2.39 31.97
C VAL A 33 7.27 2.61 30.91
N ILE A 34 8.54 2.73 31.31
CA ILE A 34 9.65 2.82 30.36
C ILE A 34 9.70 1.57 29.47
N ASN A 35 9.57 0.38 30.05
CA ASN A 35 9.57 -0.87 29.28
C ASN A 35 8.40 -0.90 28.28
N GLU A 36 7.19 -0.52 28.69
CA GLU A 36 6.02 -0.44 27.80
C GLU A 36 6.24 0.53 26.63
N ILE A 37 6.87 1.69 26.89
CA ILE A 37 7.23 2.69 25.87
C ILE A 37 8.23 2.10 24.87
N LEU A 38 9.30 1.47 25.35
CA LEU A 38 10.34 0.90 24.48
C LEU A 38 9.81 -0.28 23.66
N ASP A 39 9.02 -1.17 24.29
CA ASP A 39 8.36 -2.30 23.62
C ASP A 39 7.41 -1.84 22.51
N SER A 40 6.77 -0.68 22.71
CA SER A 40 5.88 -0.05 21.71
C SER A 40 6.64 0.61 20.56
N GLY A 41 7.97 0.61 20.60
CA GLY A 41 8.84 1.04 19.50
C GLY A 41 9.18 2.52 19.51
N TYR A 42 8.99 3.21 20.63
CA TYR A 42 9.39 4.61 20.81
C TYR A 42 10.90 4.75 20.94
N TYR A 43 11.44 5.83 20.41
CA TYR A 43 12.86 6.17 20.44
C TYR A 43 13.07 7.70 20.43
N LEU A 44 14.27 8.15 20.84
CA LEU A 44 14.61 9.58 20.89
C LEU A 44 15.45 9.99 19.68
N GLN A 45 15.05 11.07 19.00
CA GLN A 45 15.83 11.70 17.93
C GLN A 45 15.90 13.22 18.14
N GLY A 46 17.03 13.69 18.67
CA GLY A 46 17.20 15.09 19.04
C GLY A 46 16.27 15.48 20.20
N ASP A 47 15.37 16.43 19.96
CA ASP A 47 14.39 16.89 20.96
C ASP A 47 13.00 16.24 20.83
N TYR A 48 12.86 15.27 19.91
CA TYR A 48 11.60 14.62 19.62
C TYR A 48 11.65 13.14 20.00
N VAL A 49 10.55 12.67 20.57
CA VAL A 49 10.21 11.26 20.71
C VAL A 49 9.43 10.86 19.46
N LEU A 50 9.89 9.81 18.79
CA LEU A 50 9.25 9.26 17.59
C LEU A 50 8.98 7.76 17.81
N GLU A 51 8.20 7.19 16.90
CA GLU A 51 7.96 5.76 16.82
C GLU A 51 7.70 5.34 15.35
N GLY A 52 7.47 4.06 15.13
CA GLY A 52 7.56 3.44 13.83
C GLY A 52 6.27 3.36 13.02
N PHE A 53 5.14 3.77 13.60
CA PHE A 53 3.81 3.77 13.00
C PHE A 53 3.56 5.10 12.28
N TYR A 54 3.74 6.23 12.95
CA TYR A 54 3.36 7.57 12.48
C TYR A 54 4.56 8.50 12.24
N TYR A 55 5.75 8.16 12.75
CA TYR A 55 7.00 8.90 12.53
C TYR A 55 6.85 10.40 12.78
N ARG A 56 7.01 11.25 11.74
CA ARG A 56 6.95 12.70 11.87
C ARG A 56 5.53 13.21 12.15
N SER A 57 4.52 12.51 11.67
CA SER A 57 3.12 12.85 11.97
C SER A 57 2.78 12.59 13.44
N GLY A 58 3.50 11.68 14.10
CA GLY A 58 3.36 11.34 15.52
C GLY A 58 4.45 11.88 16.44
N GLN A 59 5.37 12.72 15.96
CA GLN A 59 6.48 13.17 16.79
C GLN A 59 5.98 14.06 17.95
N ILE A 60 6.53 13.84 19.15
CA ILE A 60 6.19 14.61 20.35
C ILE A 60 7.48 15.21 20.91
N LEU A 61 7.47 16.48 21.32
CA LEU A 61 8.63 17.05 22.01
C LEU A 61 8.90 16.26 23.30
N LYS A 62 10.16 15.88 23.56
CA LYS A 62 10.50 15.00 24.70
C LYS A 62 9.99 15.50 26.05
N LYS A 63 9.97 16.83 26.26
CA LYS A 63 9.38 17.44 27.47
C LYS A 63 7.86 17.22 27.54
N GLN A 64 7.16 17.49 26.45
CA GLN A 64 5.71 17.26 26.36
C GLN A 64 5.37 15.77 26.53
N PHE A 65 6.22 14.87 26.02
CA PHE A 65 6.04 13.44 26.18
C PHE A 65 6.11 13.01 27.65
N VAL A 66 7.08 13.52 28.41
CA VAL A 66 7.16 13.32 29.87
C VAL A 66 5.95 13.92 30.59
N ASP A 67 5.53 15.13 30.22
CA ASP A 67 4.36 15.77 30.81
C ASP A 67 3.09 14.93 30.58
N ILE A 68 2.92 14.37 29.38
CA ILE A 68 1.84 13.43 29.06
C ILE A 68 1.93 12.23 29.99
N ILE A 69 3.09 11.54 30.10
CA ILE A 69 3.23 10.35 30.95
C ILE A 69 2.88 10.65 32.41
N LYS A 70 3.31 11.79 32.96
CA LYS A 70 3.14 12.12 34.38
C LYS A 70 1.76 12.63 34.75
N HIS A 71 1.05 13.28 33.83
CA HIS A 71 -0.21 13.97 34.12
C HIS A 71 -1.43 13.36 33.43
N ALA A 72 -1.21 12.34 32.62
CA ALA A 72 -2.23 11.48 32.09
C ALA A 72 -2.99 10.73 33.21
N GLU A 73 -4.16 11.21 33.62
CA GLU A 73 -5.14 10.29 34.22
C GLU A 73 -5.62 9.26 33.18
N ASN A 74 -5.52 9.60 31.88
CA ASN A 74 -5.65 8.71 30.71
C ASN A 74 -4.90 9.23 29.44
N GLY A 75 -4.10 10.31 29.53
CA GLY A 75 -3.00 10.63 28.59
C GLY A 75 -3.28 10.86 27.12
N GLN A 76 -4.52 11.10 26.74
CA GLN A 76 -4.91 11.14 25.34
C GLN A 76 -5.42 12.49 24.88
N LEU A 77 -4.85 12.97 23.78
CA LEU A 77 -5.37 14.06 23.00
C LEU A 77 -6.35 13.44 22.00
N SER A 78 -7.64 13.30 22.35
CA SER A 78 -8.58 12.61 21.45
C SER A 78 -8.74 13.38 20.14
N GLU A 79 -8.24 12.83 19.04
CA GLU A 79 -8.56 13.33 17.72
C GLU A 79 -10.01 12.97 17.37
N LYS A 80 -10.84 13.98 17.13
CA LYS A 80 -12.22 13.78 16.69
C LYS A 80 -12.30 13.87 15.17
N THR A 81 -12.00 12.76 14.50
CA THR A 81 -12.26 12.64 13.06
C THR A 81 -13.77 12.63 12.80
N PRO A 82 -14.31 13.52 11.95
CA PRO A 82 -15.73 13.51 11.59
C PRO A 82 -16.13 12.15 11.01
N THR A 83 -17.25 11.61 11.51
CA THR A 83 -17.79 10.33 11.06
C THR A 83 -19.22 10.52 10.58
N PHE A 84 -19.51 10.00 9.40
CA PHE A 84 -20.82 10.09 8.76
C PHE A 84 -21.35 8.70 8.47
N LYS A 85 -22.67 8.54 8.51
CA LYS A 85 -23.34 7.28 8.20
C LYS A 85 -23.92 7.37 6.81
N ILE A 86 -23.62 6.39 5.96
CA ILE A 86 -24.12 6.34 4.58
C ILE A 86 -24.84 5.02 4.30
N ARG A 87 -25.92 5.09 3.52
CA ARG A 87 -26.72 3.95 3.05
C ARG A 87 -26.68 3.80 1.53
N SER A 88 -26.10 4.76 0.82
CA SER A 88 -25.98 4.73 -0.63
C SER A 88 -24.73 5.48 -1.10
N ILE A 89 -24.36 5.30 -2.37
CA ILE A 89 -23.33 6.12 -3.04
C ILE A 89 -23.77 7.59 -3.11
N SER A 90 -25.07 7.84 -3.33
CA SER A 90 -25.62 9.20 -3.40
C SER A 90 -25.49 9.95 -2.07
N ASP A 91 -25.63 9.28 -0.92
CA ASP A 91 -25.43 9.89 0.40
C ASP A 91 -24.01 10.45 0.53
N ALA A 92 -23.02 9.64 0.13
CA ALA A 92 -21.61 9.98 0.20
C ALA A 92 -21.27 11.17 -0.72
N ILE A 93 -21.80 11.17 -1.94
CA ILE A 93 -21.67 12.28 -2.90
C ILE A 93 -22.34 13.54 -2.35
N ASN A 94 -23.52 13.42 -1.74
CA ASN A 94 -24.24 14.55 -1.17
C ASN A 94 -23.43 15.19 -0.03
N ILE A 95 -22.84 14.40 0.88
CA ILE A 95 -21.98 14.92 1.95
C ILE A 95 -20.79 15.68 1.37
N LEU A 96 -20.06 15.08 0.41
CA LEU A 96 -18.87 15.68 -0.19
C LEU A 96 -19.17 16.98 -0.96
N SER A 97 -20.35 17.10 -1.56
CA SER A 97 -20.75 18.25 -2.37
C SER A 97 -21.41 19.37 -1.57
N THR A 98 -22.13 19.04 -0.50
CA THR A 98 -22.89 20.02 0.29
C THR A 98 -22.10 20.57 1.48
N ASP A 99 -21.17 19.80 2.04
CA ASP A 99 -20.31 20.27 3.12
C ASP A 99 -19.28 21.31 2.59
N PRO A 100 -19.24 22.54 3.15
CA PRO A 100 -18.34 23.58 2.67
C PRO A 100 -16.85 23.27 2.81
N TYR A 101 -16.46 22.39 3.75
CA TYR A 101 -15.07 21.98 3.90
C TYR A 101 -14.69 21.00 2.79
N TYR A 102 -15.42 19.90 2.65
CA TYR A 102 -15.08 18.84 1.69
C TYR A 102 -15.20 19.31 0.24
N SER A 103 -16.23 20.08 -0.10
CA SER A 103 -16.42 20.62 -1.45
C SER A 103 -15.25 21.49 -1.92
N ARG A 104 -14.61 22.26 -1.02
CA ARG A 104 -13.47 23.13 -1.34
C ARG A 104 -12.17 22.38 -1.57
N ILE A 105 -12.05 21.17 -1.01
CA ILE A 105 -10.82 20.37 -1.09
C ILE A 105 -11.00 19.09 -1.89
N ASN A 106 -12.09 18.94 -2.65
CA ASN A 106 -12.46 17.70 -3.34
C ASN A 106 -11.31 17.10 -4.18
N ASP A 107 -10.52 17.94 -4.85
CA ASP A 107 -9.36 17.51 -5.66
C ASP A 107 -8.21 16.89 -4.82
N TYR A 108 -8.18 17.17 -3.52
CA TYR A 108 -7.21 16.68 -2.55
C TYR A 108 -7.72 15.49 -1.74
N ILE A 109 -8.99 15.08 -1.95
CA ILE A 109 -9.56 13.93 -1.25
C ILE A 109 -9.25 12.67 -2.04
N SER A 110 -8.62 11.72 -1.38
CA SER A 110 -8.53 10.34 -1.85
C SER A 110 -9.25 9.42 -0.87
N PHE A 111 -9.71 8.28 -1.36
CA PHE A 111 -10.56 7.36 -0.62
C PHE A 111 -9.89 6.00 -0.47
N ARG A 112 -10.21 5.30 0.62
CA ARG A 112 -9.93 3.87 0.78
C ARG A 112 -11.11 3.19 1.46
N GLY A 113 -11.62 2.13 0.85
CA GLY A 113 -12.60 1.24 1.48
C GLY A 113 -11.94 0.10 2.23
N GLN A 114 -12.53 -0.30 3.34
CA GLN A 114 -12.26 -1.56 4.02
C GLN A 114 -13.58 -2.20 4.45
N ASN A 115 -13.67 -3.52 4.43
CA ASN A 115 -14.87 -4.26 4.85
C ASN A 115 -15.11 -4.21 6.37
N LYS A 116 -14.12 -3.75 7.13
CA LYS A 116 -14.20 -3.44 8.55
C LYS A 116 -13.08 -2.50 8.97
N GLU A 117 -13.24 -1.85 10.10
CA GLU A 117 -12.16 -1.15 10.76
C GLU A 117 -11.16 -2.14 11.38
N PHE A 118 -9.87 -1.86 11.22
CA PHE A 118 -8.79 -2.60 11.86
C PHE A 118 -8.12 -1.71 12.90
N THR A 119 -7.90 -2.27 14.09
CA THR A 119 -7.24 -1.58 15.21
C THR A 119 -6.18 -2.46 15.84
N THR A 120 -5.27 -1.83 16.59
CA THR A 120 -4.31 -2.52 17.45
C THR A 120 -4.20 -1.81 18.79
N LYS A 121 -3.66 -2.51 19.80
CA LYS A 121 -3.34 -1.96 21.11
C LYS A 121 -1.89 -2.29 21.43
N ARG A 122 -1.05 -1.27 21.56
CA ARG A 122 0.34 -1.40 22.03
C ARG A 122 0.38 -1.36 23.55
N SER A 123 1.49 -1.81 24.14
CA SER A 123 1.72 -1.71 25.59
C SER A 123 1.62 -0.26 26.06
N PHE A 124 2.21 0.66 25.29
CA PHE A 124 2.07 2.11 25.42
C PHE A 124 1.47 2.69 24.14
N PRO A 125 0.15 2.98 24.11
CA PRO A 125 -0.53 3.52 22.95
C PRO A 125 -0.06 4.93 22.54
N HIS A 126 -0.30 5.31 21.29
CA HIS A 126 0.05 6.64 20.81
C HIS A 126 -0.79 7.72 21.51
N PRO A 127 -0.20 8.71 22.20
CA PRO A 127 -0.97 9.72 22.93
C PRO A 127 -1.94 10.55 22.07
N ILE A 128 -1.65 10.67 20.77
CA ILE A 128 -2.44 11.47 19.82
C ILE A 128 -3.41 10.60 19.00
N PHE A 129 -3.01 9.39 18.62
CA PHE A 129 -3.73 8.59 17.61
C PHE A 129 -4.48 7.38 18.20
N SER A 130 -4.38 7.17 19.51
CA SER A 130 -5.17 6.16 20.20
C SER A 130 -6.49 6.73 20.71
N ASN A 131 -7.54 5.91 20.72
CA ASN A 131 -8.81 6.23 21.36
C ASN A 131 -8.74 6.00 22.88
N LYS A 132 -9.82 6.35 23.60
CA LYS A 132 -9.97 6.17 25.06
C LYS A 132 -9.63 4.77 25.62
N ASP A 133 -9.71 3.74 24.80
CA ASP A 133 -9.46 2.36 25.18
C ASP A 133 -8.00 1.92 24.87
N GLY A 134 -7.19 2.85 24.35
CA GLY A 134 -5.82 2.65 23.89
C GLY A 134 -5.72 2.02 22.50
N LEU A 135 -6.82 1.99 21.73
CA LEU A 135 -6.84 1.40 20.39
C LEU A 135 -6.39 2.42 19.35
N GLU A 136 -5.46 2.01 18.49
CA GLU A 136 -4.96 2.76 17.36
C GLU A 136 -5.52 2.17 16.07
N ARG A 137 -6.05 3.02 15.18
CA ARG A 137 -6.56 2.61 13.87
C ARG A 137 -5.42 2.26 12.93
N LEU A 138 -5.56 1.15 12.20
CA LEU A 138 -4.57 0.64 11.27
C LEU A 138 -4.97 0.87 9.80
N ILE A 139 -4.19 1.70 9.12
CA ILE A 139 -4.21 1.93 7.67
C ILE A 139 -2.86 1.50 7.10
N LEU A 140 -2.71 0.20 6.87
CA LEU A 140 -1.44 -0.41 6.52
C LEU A 140 -1.35 -0.83 5.04
N PRO A 141 -0.25 -0.48 4.34
CA PRO A 141 0.16 -1.16 3.10
C PRO A 141 0.21 -2.68 3.24
N GLY A 142 0.01 -3.38 2.13
CA GLY A 142 -0.03 -4.85 2.10
C GLY A 142 1.20 -5.50 2.74
N GLN A 143 2.39 -5.00 2.43
CA GLN A 143 3.68 -5.52 2.92
C GLN A 143 3.75 -5.62 4.45
N TRP A 144 3.12 -4.69 5.17
CA TRP A 144 3.28 -4.56 6.62
C TRP A 144 2.23 -5.32 7.43
N ARG A 145 1.13 -5.75 6.81
CA ARG A 145 0.00 -6.39 7.52
C ARG A 145 0.39 -7.67 8.24
N GLN A 146 1.34 -8.42 7.70
CA GLN A 146 1.85 -9.67 8.29
C GLN A 146 2.46 -9.49 9.69
N TYR A 147 2.90 -8.28 10.04
CA TYR A 147 3.50 -7.98 11.35
C TYR A 147 2.47 -7.60 12.43
N PHE A 148 1.18 -7.70 12.11
CA PHE A 148 0.05 -7.44 13.02
C PHE A 148 -0.83 -8.68 13.24
N ASN A 149 -0.30 -9.85 12.90
CA ASN A 149 -0.91 -11.12 13.26
C ASN A 149 -0.71 -11.40 14.76
N GLU A 150 -1.60 -12.18 15.35
CA GLU A 150 -1.53 -12.56 16.76
C GLU A 150 -0.17 -13.18 17.11
N GLY A 151 0.47 -12.70 18.17
CA GLY A 151 1.78 -13.17 18.64
C GLY A 151 2.99 -12.62 17.88
N VAL A 152 2.80 -11.74 16.89
CA VAL A 152 3.90 -11.10 16.16
C VAL A 152 4.16 -9.69 16.71
N ASN A 153 5.41 -9.37 17.04
CA ASN A 153 5.80 -8.02 17.43
C ASN A 153 5.96 -7.15 16.16
N PRO A 154 5.21 -6.05 15.99
CA PRO A 154 5.36 -5.15 14.84
C PRO A 154 6.79 -4.63 14.67
N ASN A 155 7.56 -4.48 15.75
CA ASN A 155 8.94 -3.99 15.75
C ASN A 155 9.98 -5.00 15.25
N SER A 156 9.58 -6.25 15.00
CA SER A 156 10.43 -7.25 14.34
C SER A 156 10.47 -7.11 12.82
N ARG A 157 9.70 -6.16 12.25
CA ARG A 157 9.67 -5.92 10.80
C ARG A 157 11.03 -5.48 10.26
N PRO A 158 11.43 -5.89 9.04
CA PRO A 158 12.68 -5.50 8.43
C PRO A 158 12.68 -4.02 8.05
N MET A 159 13.85 -3.40 8.06
CA MET A 159 13.98 -2.01 7.64
C MET A 159 13.91 -1.82 6.12
N SER A 160 14.19 -2.87 5.33
CA SER A 160 14.05 -2.88 3.87
C SER A 160 13.21 -4.06 3.41
N THR A 161 12.47 -3.87 2.32
CA THR A 161 11.83 -4.97 1.60
C THR A 161 12.84 -5.68 0.68
N GLY A 162 12.57 -6.94 0.36
CA GLY A 162 13.32 -7.65 -0.67
C GLY A 162 13.11 -7.07 -2.07
N ILE A 163 13.84 -7.60 -3.05
CA ILE A 163 13.63 -7.28 -4.46
C ILE A 163 12.36 -8.00 -4.93
N SER A 164 11.42 -7.26 -5.51
CA SER A 164 10.20 -7.84 -6.06
C SER A 164 10.49 -8.75 -7.28
N PRO A 165 9.71 -9.83 -7.49
CA PRO A 165 9.73 -10.62 -8.73
C PRO A 165 9.47 -9.81 -10.00
N LEU A 166 8.75 -8.69 -9.91
CA LEU A 166 8.44 -7.80 -11.04
C LEU A 166 9.43 -6.65 -11.19
N SER A 167 10.38 -6.51 -10.27
CA SER A 167 11.41 -5.49 -10.37
C SER A 167 12.33 -5.76 -11.57
N PRO A 168 12.81 -4.71 -12.27
CA PRO A 168 13.76 -4.84 -13.38
C PRO A 168 15.05 -5.59 -13.02
N GLN A 169 15.40 -5.62 -11.73
CA GLN A 169 16.58 -6.32 -11.23
C GLN A 169 16.34 -7.84 -11.06
N HIS A 170 15.08 -8.28 -11.08
CA HIS A 170 14.70 -9.68 -10.97
C HIS A 170 14.57 -10.35 -12.35
N PHE A 171 15.10 -11.56 -12.50
CA PHE A 171 15.11 -12.27 -13.78
C PHE A 171 13.69 -12.65 -14.26
N LEU A 172 12.75 -12.90 -13.34
CA LEU A 172 11.36 -13.21 -13.71
C LEU A 172 10.64 -12.06 -14.43
N ALA A 173 11.04 -10.80 -14.17
CA ALA A 173 10.47 -9.65 -14.85
C ALA A 173 10.71 -9.69 -16.36
N ASP A 174 11.75 -10.40 -16.84
CA ASP A 174 12.02 -10.59 -18.27
C ASP A 174 10.85 -11.27 -19.00
N GLY A 175 10.11 -12.15 -18.30
CA GLY A 175 8.92 -12.79 -18.85
C GLY A 175 7.80 -11.81 -19.22
N LEU A 176 7.71 -10.66 -18.56
CA LEU A 176 6.77 -9.59 -18.87
C LEU A 176 7.38 -8.56 -19.82
N TYR A 177 8.63 -8.14 -19.58
CA TYR A 177 9.31 -7.17 -20.42
C TYR A 177 9.49 -7.66 -21.86
N TYR A 178 9.72 -8.95 -22.07
CA TYR A 178 9.88 -9.53 -23.40
C TYR A 178 8.70 -10.41 -23.80
N TYR A 179 7.54 -10.24 -23.16
CA TYR A 179 6.35 -11.01 -23.49
C TYR A 179 6.02 -10.95 -25.00
N GLY A 180 5.82 -12.12 -25.61
CA GLY A 180 5.60 -12.26 -27.06
C GLY A 180 6.87 -12.29 -27.92
N ILE A 181 8.07 -12.19 -27.33
CA ILE A 181 9.36 -12.37 -28.03
C ILE A 181 9.98 -13.68 -27.54
N ASP A 182 10.31 -14.59 -28.45
CA ASP A 182 11.15 -15.74 -28.12
C ASP A 182 12.62 -15.28 -28.05
N VAL A 183 13.03 -14.84 -26.86
CA VAL A 183 14.38 -14.28 -26.64
C VAL A 183 15.47 -15.30 -26.97
N ALA A 184 15.22 -16.60 -26.75
CA ALA A 184 16.20 -17.64 -27.04
C ALA A 184 16.38 -17.83 -28.56
N ASP A 185 15.27 -17.89 -29.30
CA ASP A 185 15.30 -17.99 -30.76
C ASP A 185 15.83 -16.71 -31.42
N LEU A 186 15.44 -15.53 -30.92
CA LEU A 186 15.97 -14.24 -31.38
C LEU A 186 17.49 -14.17 -31.20
N LYS A 187 18.00 -14.59 -30.03
CA LYS A 187 19.44 -14.65 -29.78
C LYS A 187 20.14 -15.60 -30.78
N ARG A 188 19.56 -16.77 -31.04
CA ARG A 188 20.10 -17.74 -32.02
C ARG A 188 20.17 -17.12 -33.43
N LYS A 189 19.07 -16.54 -33.92
CA LYS A 189 18.99 -15.86 -35.22
C LYS A 189 20.01 -14.73 -35.35
N ASN A 190 20.17 -13.93 -34.29
CA ASN A 190 21.11 -12.82 -34.27
C ASN A 190 22.57 -13.31 -34.33
N ILE A 191 22.91 -14.39 -33.61
CA ILE A 191 24.25 -15.00 -33.68
C ILE A 191 24.52 -15.56 -35.09
N GLU A 192 23.54 -16.25 -35.69
CA GLU A 192 23.68 -16.83 -37.04
C GLU A 192 23.89 -15.76 -38.12
N ARG A 193 23.24 -14.59 -37.97
CA ARG A 193 23.25 -13.54 -38.99
C ARG A 193 24.37 -12.50 -38.80
N TYR A 194 24.64 -12.11 -37.55
CA TYR A 194 25.54 -11.01 -37.22
C TYR A 194 26.81 -11.48 -36.50
N GLY A 195 26.82 -12.69 -35.94
CA GLY A 195 27.96 -13.25 -35.20
C GLY A 195 27.83 -13.11 -33.69
N PHE A 196 28.81 -13.64 -32.96
CA PHE A 196 28.76 -13.78 -31.49
C PHE A 196 29.16 -12.52 -30.70
N ASN A 197 29.77 -11.53 -31.35
CA ASN A 197 30.43 -10.39 -30.69
C ASN A 197 29.50 -9.18 -30.46
N HIS A 198 28.18 -9.41 -30.40
CA HIS A 198 27.19 -8.35 -30.26
C HIS A 198 26.54 -8.40 -28.87
N GLY A 199 26.69 -7.31 -28.11
CA GLY A 199 26.01 -7.08 -26.86
C GLY A 199 24.60 -6.49 -27.06
N PRO A 200 23.81 -6.33 -25.98
CA PRO A 200 22.46 -5.77 -26.07
C PRO A 200 22.37 -4.39 -26.72
N GLY A 201 23.44 -3.59 -26.66
CA GLY A 201 23.52 -2.28 -27.33
C GLY A 201 23.61 -2.39 -28.85
N ASP A 202 24.30 -3.41 -29.37
CA ASP A 202 24.48 -3.62 -30.82
C ASP A 202 23.19 -4.16 -31.47
N VAL A 203 22.31 -4.80 -30.69
CA VAL A 203 21.03 -5.35 -31.17
C VAL A 203 20.09 -4.24 -31.67
N GLU A 204 20.27 -2.99 -31.21
CA GLU A 204 19.54 -1.83 -31.73
C GLU A 204 19.85 -1.54 -33.20
N ASP A 205 21.11 -1.74 -33.60
CA ASP A 205 21.57 -1.41 -34.96
C ASP A 205 21.23 -2.51 -35.98
N PHE A 206 20.68 -3.64 -35.51
CA PHE A 206 20.21 -4.69 -36.40
C PHE A 206 18.95 -4.21 -37.16
N PRO A 207 18.86 -4.48 -38.48
CA PRO A 207 17.70 -4.09 -39.28
C PRO A 207 16.42 -4.90 -38.98
N ASP A 208 16.52 -5.98 -38.18
CA ASP A 208 15.40 -6.85 -37.85
C ASP A 208 14.40 -6.18 -36.89
N PRO A 209 13.10 -6.07 -37.25
CA PRO A 209 12.10 -5.44 -36.39
C PRO A 209 11.98 -6.09 -35.00
N GLU A 210 12.13 -7.41 -34.91
CA GLU A 210 12.08 -8.15 -33.63
C GLU A 210 13.28 -7.80 -32.73
N SER A 211 14.48 -7.65 -33.30
CA SER A 211 15.68 -7.19 -32.60
C SER A 211 15.55 -5.75 -32.11
N GLN A 212 15.02 -4.86 -32.95
CA GLN A 212 14.78 -3.46 -32.59
C GLN A 212 13.77 -3.34 -31.44
N GLU A 213 12.68 -4.11 -31.49
CA GLU A 213 11.68 -4.13 -30.43
C GLU A 213 12.27 -4.70 -29.13
N TYR A 214 13.06 -5.78 -29.18
CA TYR A 214 13.80 -6.29 -28.01
C TYR A 214 14.71 -5.20 -27.39
N ALA A 215 15.53 -4.53 -28.21
CA ALA A 215 16.45 -3.48 -27.74
C ALA A 215 15.71 -2.28 -27.13
N LYS A 216 14.56 -1.92 -27.68
CA LYS A 216 13.67 -0.88 -27.13
C LYS A 216 13.13 -1.30 -25.75
N ARG A 217 12.63 -2.52 -25.60
CA ARG A 217 12.10 -3.04 -24.31
C ARG A 217 13.20 -3.18 -23.26
N TYR A 218 14.39 -3.63 -23.65
CA TYR A 218 15.58 -3.67 -22.79
C TYR A 218 15.92 -2.28 -22.22
N ARG A 219 15.85 -1.23 -23.05
CA ARG A 219 16.08 0.15 -22.60
C ARG A 219 14.97 0.71 -21.72
N LEU A 220 13.73 0.28 -21.92
CA LEU A 220 12.59 0.71 -21.09
C LEU A 220 12.59 0.04 -19.71
N LYS A 221 13.13 -1.18 -19.62
CA LYS A 221 13.17 -2.00 -18.41
C LYS A 221 13.61 -1.23 -17.16
N HIS A 222 14.61 -0.35 -17.28
CA HIS A 222 15.13 0.41 -16.14
C HIS A 222 14.59 1.85 -16.01
N LYS A 223 13.72 2.32 -16.91
CA LYS A 223 13.26 3.72 -16.93
C LYS A 223 12.09 4.00 -16.00
N HIS A 224 11.22 3.01 -15.80
CA HIS A 224 9.93 3.18 -15.13
C HIS A 224 9.82 2.33 -13.84
N GLU A 225 10.93 2.08 -13.16
CA GLU A 225 10.97 1.26 -11.94
C GLU A 225 10.02 1.75 -10.84
N ARG A 226 9.73 3.06 -10.80
CA ARG A 226 8.80 3.67 -9.82
C ARG A 226 7.34 3.28 -10.03
N GLU A 227 6.95 2.80 -11.21
CA GLU A 227 5.59 2.34 -11.51
C GLU A 227 5.39 0.85 -11.17
N ILE A 228 6.46 0.13 -10.84
CA ILE A 228 6.39 -1.30 -10.57
C ILE A 228 5.57 -1.60 -9.29
N PRO A 229 5.75 -0.89 -8.15
CA PRO A 229 4.89 -1.08 -6.97
C PRO A 229 3.41 -0.77 -7.25
N LEU A 230 3.14 0.19 -8.14
CA LEU A 230 1.78 0.52 -8.56
C LEU A 230 1.13 -0.67 -9.27
N ILE A 231 1.83 -1.30 -10.20
CA ILE A 231 1.36 -2.50 -10.88
C ILE A 231 1.18 -3.63 -9.87
N GLU A 232 2.22 -3.97 -9.12
CA GLU A 232 2.21 -5.01 -8.08
C GLU A 232 0.99 -4.95 -7.19
N GLN A 233 0.75 -3.80 -6.56
CA GLN A 233 -0.37 -3.59 -5.64
C GLN A 233 -1.72 -3.90 -6.30
N HIS A 234 -1.93 -3.48 -7.55
CA HIS A 234 -3.20 -3.65 -8.26
C HIS A 234 -3.39 -5.04 -8.88
N TYR A 235 -2.32 -5.82 -9.01
CA TYR A 235 -2.40 -7.23 -9.41
C TYR A 235 -2.34 -8.21 -8.23
N GLY A 236 -2.22 -7.71 -6.99
CA GLY A 236 -2.34 -8.49 -5.77
C GLY A 236 -1.02 -8.77 -5.07
N TYR A 237 0.11 -8.29 -5.60
CA TYR A 237 1.41 -8.44 -4.95
C TYR A 237 1.56 -7.39 -3.82
N PRO A 238 1.87 -7.79 -2.57
CA PRO A 238 1.99 -6.85 -1.45
C PRO A 238 3.12 -5.84 -1.66
N THR A 239 2.84 -4.56 -1.42
CA THR A 239 3.84 -3.50 -1.50
C THR A 239 3.86 -2.60 -0.27
N VAL A 240 4.86 -1.72 -0.20
CA VAL A 240 4.91 -0.60 0.77
C VAL A 240 3.95 0.54 0.41
N GLY A 241 3.29 0.44 -0.75
CA GLY A 241 2.28 1.38 -1.21
C GLY A 241 0.92 1.13 -0.56
N LEU A 242 0.24 2.20 -0.20
CA LEU A 242 -1.15 2.18 0.20
C LEU A 242 -2.02 2.47 -1.03
N ASP A 243 -2.80 1.49 -1.48
CA ASP A 243 -3.82 1.72 -2.50
C ASP A 243 -4.85 2.75 -2.03
N VAL A 244 -4.96 3.86 -2.75
CA VAL A 244 -6.00 4.87 -2.60
C VAL A 244 -6.61 5.17 -3.96
N THR A 245 -7.85 5.65 -3.98
CA THR A 245 -8.55 6.00 -5.22
C THR A 245 -9.15 7.39 -5.16
N PHE A 246 -9.24 8.05 -6.32
CA PHE A 246 -9.96 9.32 -6.49
C PHE A 246 -11.40 9.12 -6.98
N ASP A 247 -11.86 7.88 -7.04
CA ASP A 247 -13.24 7.51 -7.32
C ASP A 247 -13.88 6.88 -6.08
N ILE A 248 -14.92 7.55 -5.58
CA ILE A 248 -15.64 7.08 -4.40
C ILE A 248 -16.36 5.75 -4.66
N LYS A 249 -16.79 5.47 -5.90
CA LYS A 249 -17.47 4.21 -6.22
C LYS A 249 -16.51 3.03 -6.06
N THR A 250 -15.27 3.18 -6.54
CA THR A 250 -14.18 2.21 -6.34
C THR A 250 -13.92 1.96 -4.86
N ALA A 251 -13.83 3.00 -4.03
CA ALA A 251 -13.59 2.81 -2.60
C ALA A 251 -14.81 2.19 -1.88
N ILE A 252 -16.03 2.57 -2.23
CA ILE A 252 -17.24 1.93 -1.70
C ILE A 252 -17.29 0.45 -2.09
N PHE A 253 -16.91 0.08 -3.33
CA PHE A 253 -16.82 -1.32 -3.74
C PHE A 253 -15.95 -2.12 -2.76
N PHE A 254 -14.75 -1.65 -2.41
CA PHE A 254 -13.87 -2.33 -1.46
C PHE A 254 -14.38 -2.33 -0.01
N ALA A 255 -15.25 -1.39 0.35
CA ALA A 255 -15.90 -1.37 1.66
C ALA A 255 -17.09 -2.35 1.75
N THR A 256 -17.75 -2.63 0.62
CA THR A 256 -19.00 -3.39 0.58
C THR A 256 -18.88 -4.77 -0.06
N HIS A 257 -17.75 -5.10 -0.67
CA HIS A 257 -17.49 -6.40 -1.29
C HIS A 257 -16.38 -7.15 -0.55
N LYS A 258 -16.59 -8.45 -0.35
CA LYS A 258 -15.63 -9.36 0.25
C LYS A 258 -14.93 -10.19 -0.83
N PHE A 259 -13.60 -10.19 -0.79
CA PHE A 259 -12.78 -11.14 -1.54
C PHE A 259 -13.05 -12.57 -1.03
N THR A 260 -13.29 -13.50 -1.96
CA THR A 260 -13.54 -14.91 -1.67
C THR A 260 -12.69 -15.77 -2.59
N LEU A 261 -12.07 -16.81 -2.03
CA LEU A 261 -11.27 -17.80 -2.77
C LEU A 261 -12.02 -19.12 -2.77
N ASN A 262 -12.32 -19.66 -3.95
CA ASN A 262 -12.82 -21.01 -4.10
C ASN A 262 -11.67 -21.99 -3.82
N LYS A 263 -11.80 -22.82 -2.78
CA LYS A 263 -10.74 -23.75 -2.34
C LYS A 263 -10.47 -24.90 -3.32
N GLU A 264 -11.44 -25.25 -4.16
CA GLU A 264 -11.32 -26.34 -5.12
C GLU A 264 -10.65 -25.87 -6.41
N THR A 265 -11.05 -24.70 -6.92
CA THR A 265 -10.51 -24.16 -8.17
C THR A 265 -9.32 -23.22 -7.97
N LEU A 266 -9.08 -22.78 -6.73
CA LEU A 266 -8.12 -21.72 -6.37
C LEU A 266 -8.38 -20.39 -7.09
N LYS A 267 -9.60 -20.21 -7.61
CA LYS A 267 -10.02 -18.96 -8.25
C LYS A 267 -10.73 -18.05 -7.27
N ALA A 268 -10.53 -16.75 -7.44
CA ALA A 268 -11.07 -15.71 -6.60
C ALA A 268 -12.27 -15.01 -7.23
N THR A 269 -13.13 -14.44 -6.39
CA THR A 269 -14.20 -13.52 -6.80
C THR A 269 -14.52 -12.53 -5.68
N PHE A 270 -15.29 -11.50 -6.00
CA PHE A 270 -15.81 -10.53 -5.04
C PHE A 270 -17.31 -10.69 -4.90
N ARG A 271 -17.79 -10.81 -3.67
CA ARG A 271 -19.22 -10.92 -3.36
C ARG A 271 -19.68 -9.74 -2.50
N PRO A 272 -20.85 -9.15 -2.76
CA PRO A 272 -21.40 -8.11 -1.90
C PRO A 272 -21.62 -8.66 -0.49
N ILE A 273 -21.40 -7.82 0.53
CA ILE A 273 -21.68 -8.13 1.92
C ILE A 273 -23.16 -7.83 2.17
N GLU A 274 -23.96 -8.87 2.33
CA GLU A 274 -25.40 -8.76 2.61
C GLU A 274 -25.68 -8.67 4.12
N GLY A 275 -26.67 -7.86 4.49
CA GLY A 275 -27.12 -7.73 5.88
C GLY A 275 -26.30 -6.74 6.71
N LYS A 276 -25.67 -7.23 7.79
CA LYS A 276 -24.93 -6.40 8.73
C LYS A 276 -23.61 -5.95 8.12
N SER A 277 -23.42 -4.64 8.03
CA SER A 277 -22.20 -4.03 7.51
C SER A 277 -21.27 -3.57 8.63
N GLU A 278 -19.99 -3.87 8.47
CA GLU A 278 -18.90 -3.24 9.23
C GLU A 278 -18.05 -2.34 8.33
N GLY A 279 -18.45 -2.19 7.05
CA GLY A 279 -17.69 -1.47 6.04
C GLY A 279 -17.41 -0.02 6.44
N VAL A 280 -16.20 0.42 6.13
CA VAL A 280 -15.75 1.79 6.41
C VAL A 280 -15.03 2.35 5.19
N LEU A 281 -15.24 3.65 4.96
CA LEU A 281 -14.55 4.44 3.95
C LEU A 281 -13.75 5.52 4.66
N TYR A 282 -12.46 5.61 4.37
CA TYR A 282 -11.61 6.69 4.87
C TYR A 282 -11.41 7.75 3.81
N LEU A 283 -11.55 9.02 4.20
CA LEU A 283 -11.24 10.18 3.39
C LEU A 283 -9.88 10.70 3.83
N PHE A 284 -8.90 10.68 2.93
CA PHE A 284 -7.55 11.18 3.19
C PHE A 284 -7.31 12.52 2.54
N ARG A 285 -6.54 13.35 3.24
CA ARG A 285 -5.88 14.52 2.66
C ARG A 285 -4.40 14.49 3.03
N PHE A 286 -3.59 13.95 2.13
CA PHE A 286 -2.14 13.95 2.31
C PHE A 286 -1.58 15.36 2.13
N SER A 287 -0.77 15.81 3.08
CA SER A 287 -0.17 17.15 3.09
C SER A 287 1.32 17.15 2.70
N ASN A 288 2.04 16.06 2.97
CA ASN A 288 3.47 15.97 2.68
C ASN A 288 3.92 14.53 2.32
N PRO A 289 4.14 14.23 1.02
CA PRO A 289 3.81 15.06 -0.13
C PRO A 289 2.28 15.24 -0.26
N SER A 290 1.86 16.35 -0.88
CA SER A 290 0.44 16.54 -1.17
C SER A 290 0.00 15.59 -2.28
N LEU A 291 -1.12 14.89 -2.06
CA LEU A 291 -1.73 14.03 -3.06
C LEU A 291 -2.96 14.73 -3.65
N LYS A 292 -2.94 14.94 -4.97
CA LYS A 292 -4.01 15.62 -5.72
C LYS A 292 -4.44 14.81 -6.92
N LYS A 293 -5.74 14.77 -7.20
CA LYS A 293 -6.29 14.06 -8.35
C LYS A 293 -5.74 14.60 -9.67
N SER A 294 -5.62 15.91 -9.83
CA SER A 294 -5.08 16.53 -11.06
C SER A 294 -3.67 16.06 -11.42
N ASP A 295 -2.86 15.73 -10.41
CA ASP A 295 -1.42 15.51 -10.57
C ASP A 295 -1.05 14.03 -10.41
N HIS A 296 -1.83 13.26 -9.64
CA HIS A 296 -1.46 11.92 -9.18
C HIS A 296 -2.44 10.82 -9.59
N LEU A 297 -3.53 11.17 -10.29
CA LEU A 297 -4.41 10.17 -10.91
C LEU A 297 -3.63 9.44 -12.02
N ILE A 298 -3.56 8.12 -11.91
CA ILE A 298 -2.92 7.29 -12.91
C ILE A 298 -3.85 7.11 -14.11
N ASN A 299 -3.51 7.78 -15.21
CA ASN A 299 -4.22 7.65 -16.49
C ASN A 299 -3.50 6.73 -17.49
N THR A 300 -2.20 6.48 -17.28
CA THR A 300 -1.36 5.63 -18.12
C THR A 300 -0.31 4.94 -17.26
N VAL A 301 0.09 3.73 -17.64
CA VAL A 301 1.24 3.01 -17.08
C VAL A 301 2.27 2.83 -18.18
N HIS A 302 3.49 3.33 -17.97
CA HIS A 302 4.57 3.38 -18.95
C HIS A 302 5.59 2.24 -18.80
N ALA A 303 5.60 1.51 -17.68
CA ALA A 303 6.54 0.41 -17.47
C ALA A 303 6.44 -0.72 -18.50
N PHE A 304 5.24 -0.98 -19.03
CA PHE A 304 4.99 -2.03 -20.02
C PHE A 304 4.13 -1.49 -21.19
N PRO A 305 4.68 -0.65 -22.08
CA PRO A 305 3.87 0.00 -23.12
C PRO A 305 3.35 -1.00 -24.18
N HIS A 306 4.04 -2.12 -24.37
CA HIS A 306 3.61 -3.23 -25.23
C HIS A 306 2.58 -4.16 -24.56
N LEU A 307 2.37 -4.01 -23.25
CA LEU A 307 1.54 -4.87 -22.44
C LEU A 307 0.81 -4.02 -21.38
N PRO A 308 -0.18 -3.21 -21.78
CA PRO A 308 -0.78 -2.21 -20.91
C PRO A 308 -1.39 -2.82 -19.65
N ALA A 309 -0.96 -2.32 -18.49
CA ALA A 309 -1.53 -2.67 -17.19
C ALA A 309 -2.73 -1.76 -16.88
N ILE A 310 -3.95 -2.27 -17.05
CA ILE A 310 -5.16 -1.43 -17.03
C ILE A 310 -5.85 -1.31 -15.67
N ARG A 311 -5.59 -2.22 -14.71
CA ARG A 311 -6.21 -2.15 -13.37
C ARG A 311 -5.97 -0.85 -12.61
N PRO A 312 -4.73 -0.29 -12.56
CA PRO A 312 -4.51 1.01 -11.92
C PRO A 312 -5.39 2.13 -12.50
N ILE A 313 -5.64 2.09 -13.81
CA ILE A 313 -6.45 3.09 -14.53
C ILE A 313 -7.94 2.88 -14.22
N LYS A 314 -8.44 1.64 -14.33
CA LYS A 314 -9.84 1.30 -14.03
C LYS A 314 -10.23 1.60 -12.58
N GLN A 315 -9.29 1.53 -11.64
CA GLN A 315 -9.51 1.83 -10.22
C GLN A 315 -9.29 3.31 -9.87
N SER A 316 -9.01 4.19 -10.84
CA SER A 316 -8.76 5.63 -10.62
C SER A 316 -7.78 5.91 -9.47
N CYS A 317 -6.70 5.12 -9.42
CA CYS A 317 -5.89 4.99 -8.21
C CYS A 317 -4.73 6.00 -8.10
N SER A 318 -4.11 5.98 -6.92
CA SER A 318 -2.75 6.45 -6.68
C SER A 318 -2.09 5.59 -5.60
N LEU A 319 -0.78 5.72 -5.40
CA LEU A 319 -0.01 4.86 -4.50
C LEU A 319 1.01 5.64 -3.64
N PRO A 320 0.58 6.33 -2.57
CA PRO A 320 1.50 6.82 -1.55
C PRO A 320 2.23 5.66 -0.86
N CYS A 321 3.54 5.78 -0.68
CA CYS A 321 4.40 4.74 -0.09
C CYS A 321 4.76 5.03 1.36
N PHE A 322 4.64 4.00 2.22
CA PHE A 322 4.94 4.06 3.64
C PHE A 322 6.01 3.05 4.00
N LEU A 323 7.16 3.52 4.48
CA LEU A 323 8.30 2.66 4.79
C LEU A 323 8.18 2.06 6.19
N SER A 324 9.12 1.16 6.50
CA SER A 324 9.20 0.43 7.78
C SER A 324 9.23 1.34 9.01
N ASN A 325 9.68 2.58 8.90
CA ASN A 325 9.72 3.52 10.01
C ASN A 325 8.48 4.42 10.14
N TYR A 326 7.45 4.27 9.29
CA TYR A 326 6.20 5.05 9.35
C TYR A 326 5.00 4.28 8.75
N ILE A 327 4.86 3.02 9.13
CA ILE A 327 3.97 2.05 8.47
C ILE A 327 2.48 2.38 8.52
N ASN A 328 2.05 3.23 9.46
CA ASN A 328 0.67 3.62 9.72
C ASN A 328 0.44 5.14 9.59
N GLU A 329 1.39 5.89 9.03
CA GLU A 329 1.30 7.35 8.92
C GLU A 329 0.10 7.80 8.08
N ALA A 330 -0.41 6.94 7.20
CA ALA A 330 -1.65 7.19 6.48
C ALA A 330 -2.84 7.50 7.40
N ALA A 331 -2.93 6.87 8.57
CA ALA A 331 -4.02 7.11 9.52
C ALA A 331 -4.01 8.55 10.06
N ALA A 332 -2.85 9.20 10.16
CA ALA A 332 -2.74 10.61 10.55
C ALA A 332 -3.23 11.59 9.48
N ASN A 333 -3.56 11.10 8.28
CA ASN A 333 -4.04 11.93 7.16
C ASN A 333 -5.56 11.79 6.95
N ILE A 334 -6.28 11.10 7.84
CA ILE A 334 -7.73 10.92 7.74
C ILE A 334 -8.43 12.22 8.15
N ILE A 335 -9.27 12.75 7.25
CA ILE A 335 -10.07 13.96 7.46
C ILE A 335 -11.58 13.68 7.60
N GLY A 336 -11.98 12.43 7.42
CA GLY A 336 -13.37 12.00 7.53
C GLY A 336 -13.51 10.49 7.36
N ILE A 337 -14.61 9.94 7.89
CA ILE A 337 -14.94 8.52 7.82
C ILE A 337 -16.39 8.37 7.42
N PHE A 338 -16.68 7.50 6.45
CA PHE A 338 -18.04 7.04 6.21
C PHE A 338 -18.21 5.62 6.75
N GLU A 339 -19.15 5.45 7.68
CA GLU A 339 -19.62 4.16 8.17
C GLU A 339 -20.73 3.64 7.25
N ILE A 340 -20.47 2.52 6.59
CA ILE A 340 -21.45 1.83 5.75
C ILE A 340 -22.51 1.22 6.65
N GLN A 341 -23.75 1.69 6.51
CA GLN A 341 -24.89 1.17 7.26
C GLN A 341 -25.41 -0.15 6.67
N ASP A 342 -26.15 -0.89 7.49
CA ASP A 342 -26.87 -2.09 7.08
C ASP A 342 -27.84 -1.80 5.92
N ASN A 343 -28.06 -2.80 5.06
CA ASN A 343 -28.90 -2.71 3.87
C ASN A 343 -28.48 -1.59 2.91
N PHE A 344 -27.17 -1.48 2.65
CA PHE A 344 -26.61 -0.54 1.69
C PHE A 344 -27.23 -0.72 0.29
N ASP A 345 -27.53 0.40 -0.38
CA ASP A 345 -28.07 0.42 -1.74
C ASP A 345 -26.96 0.22 -2.78
N PHE A 346 -27.00 -0.94 -3.45
CA PHE A 346 -26.03 -1.35 -4.46
C PHE A 346 -26.36 -0.86 -5.88
N THR A 347 -27.45 -0.11 -6.10
CA THR A 347 -27.95 0.26 -7.44
C THR A 347 -26.87 0.88 -8.34
N ASP A 348 -26.02 1.75 -7.79
CA ASP A 348 -24.94 2.45 -8.51
C ASP A 348 -23.55 1.83 -8.31
N SER A 349 -23.46 0.65 -7.68
CA SER A 349 -22.20 0.00 -7.35
C SER A 349 -21.50 -0.58 -8.59
N LEU A 350 -20.18 -0.51 -8.57
CA LEU A 350 -19.34 -1.14 -9.58
C LEU A 350 -19.43 -2.66 -9.48
N LYS A 351 -19.39 -3.33 -10.63
CA LYS A 351 -19.27 -4.79 -10.71
C LYS A 351 -17.80 -5.20 -10.65
N PRO A 352 -17.48 -6.40 -10.15
CA PRO A 352 -16.09 -6.85 -10.04
C PRO A 352 -15.28 -6.76 -11.36
N HIS A 353 -15.85 -7.18 -12.50
CA HIS A 353 -15.18 -7.13 -13.81
C HIS A 353 -14.88 -5.71 -14.30
N GLU A 354 -15.56 -4.69 -13.77
CA GLU A 354 -15.26 -3.29 -14.10
C GLU A 354 -13.94 -2.83 -13.47
N LEU A 355 -13.53 -3.42 -12.33
CA LEU A 355 -12.29 -3.11 -11.61
C LEU A 355 -11.17 -4.14 -11.84
N PHE A 356 -11.56 -5.38 -12.13
CA PHE A 356 -10.70 -6.54 -12.33
C PHE A 356 -11.08 -7.20 -13.67
N PRO A 357 -10.71 -6.61 -14.81
CA PRO A 357 -10.96 -7.18 -16.12
C PRO A 357 -10.40 -8.60 -16.28
N ASP A 358 -11.07 -9.37 -17.13
CA ASP A 358 -10.65 -10.72 -17.52
C ASP A 358 -9.35 -10.68 -18.35
N PRO A 359 -8.60 -11.80 -18.45
CA PRO A 359 -7.35 -11.86 -19.21
C PRO A 359 -7.45 -11.44 -20.68
N GLU A 360 -8.62 -11.54 -21.31
CA GLU A 360 -8.82 -11.10 -22.70
C GLU A 360 -8.95 -9.57 -22.84
N GLU A 361 -9.34 -8.87 -21.77
CA GLU A 361 -9.40 -7.41 -21.72
C GLU A 361 -8.14 -6.79 -21.11
N ASP A 362 -7.41 -7.56 -20.29
CA ASP A 362 -6.20 -7.15 -19.58
C ASP A 362 -4.99 -7.99 -20.02
N PRO A 363 -4.25 -7.54 -21.08
CA PRO A 363 -3.15 -8.32 -21.62
C PRO A 363 -2.00 -8.46 -20.61
N PHE A 364 -1.80 -7.48 -19.72
CA PHE A 364 -0.83 -7.59 -18.64
C PHE A 364 -1.21 -8.70 -17.67
N TYR A 365 -2.47 -8.75 -17.24
CA TYR A 365 -2.95 -9.81 -16.37
C TYR A 365 -2.79 -11.19 -17.00
N LYS A 366 -3.11 -11.33 -18.30
CA LYS A 366 -2.92 -12.58 -19.05
C LYS A 366 -1.47 -13.07 -19.00
N ALA A 367 -0.54 -12.20 -19.35
CA ALA A 367 0.89 -12.51 -19.30
C ALA A 367 1.37 -12.84 -17.87
N LEU A 368 0.87 -12.12 -16.87
CA LEU A 368 1.20 -12.37 -15.47
C LEU A 368 0.69 -13.75 -14.99
N LEU A 369 -0.52 -14.17 -15.39
CA LEU A 369 -1.03 -15.51 -15.08
C LEU A 369 -0.21 -16.61 -15.77
N GLU A 370 0.24 -16.39 -17.01
CA GLU A 370 1.15 -17.31 -17.68
C GLU A 370 2.50 -17.42 -16.97
N LEU A 371 3.03 -16.28 -16.50
CA LEU A 371 4.26 -16.25 -15.71
C LEU A 371 4.09 -16.96 -14.36
N LYS A 372 2.96 -16.74 -13.67
CA LYS A 372 2.57 -17.43 -12.43
C LYS A 372 2.54 -18.94 -12.63
N ARG A 373 1.93 -19.45 -13.70
CA ARG A 373 1.86 -20.91 -13.96
C ARG A 373 3.23 -21.56 -14.09
N LYS A 374 4.22 -20.81 -14.59
CA LYS A 374 5.61 -21.27 -14.73
C LYS A 374 6.42 -21.14 -13.43
N ASN A 375 6.03 -20.26 -12.52
CA ASN A 375 6.78 -19.90 -11.30
C ASN A 375 5.84 -19.64 -10.11
N PRO A 376 5.01 -20.62 -9.71
CA PRO A 376 3.91 -20.40 -8.76
C PRO A 376 4.37 -19.86 -7.40
N GLU A 377 5.55 -20.25 -6.94
CA GLU A 377 6.15 -19.87 -5.66
C GLU A 377 6.48 -18.38 -5.53
N TYR A 378 6.60 -17.65 -6.65
CA TYR A 378 6.87 -16.21 -6.67
C TYR A 378 5.61 -15.35 -6.80
N PHE A 379 4.48 -15.97 -7.14
CA PHE A 379 3.24 -15.28 -7.51
C PHE A 379 2.01 -15.87 -6.81
N GLU A 380 2.19 -16.44 -5.62
CA GLU A 380 1.11 -17.06 -4.84
C GLU A 380 -0.04 -16.07 -4.55
N ASP A 381 0.31 -14.81 -4.25
CA ASP A 381 -0.63 -13.73 -3.93
C ASP A 381 -1.42 -13.20 -5.15
N ILE A 382 -0.98 -13.50 -6.38
CA ILE A 382 -1.68 -13.03 -7.59
C ILE A 382 -2.95 -13.87 -7.78
N ALA A 383 -4.11 -13.29 -7.50
CA ALA A 383 -5.39 -13.99 -7.68
C ALA A 383 -5.68 -14.31 -9.15
N GLU A 384 -6.18 -15.52 -9.42
CA GLU A 384 -6.85 -15.88 -10.68
C GLU A 384 -8.36 -15.68 -10.51
N TYR A 385 -8.98 -14.75 -11.23
CA TYR A 385 -10.39 -14.41 -11.01
C TYR A 385 -11.35 -15.28 -11.83
N ASP A 386 -12.54 -15.51 -11.26
CA ASP A 386 -13.69 -16.12 -11.93
C ASP A 386 -14.98 -15.43 -11.50
N PHE A 387 -15.49 -14.55 -12.36
CA PHE A 387 -16.71 -13.78 -12.11
C PHE A 387 -17.98 -14.48 -12.64
N SER A 388 -17.88 -15.72 -13.12
CA SER A 388 -19.04 -16.53 -13.51
C SER A 388 -19.76 -17.19 -12.31
N LEU A 389 -19.19 -17.03 -11.11
CA LEU A 389 -19.54 -17.72 -9.85
C LEU A 389 -20.38 -16.90 -8.86
#